data_AF-A0A7Y2W8A9-F1
#
_entry.id   AF-A0A7Y2W8A9-F1
#
_cell.length_a   1.000
_cell.length_b   1.000
_cell.length_c   1.000
_cell.angle_alpha   90.00
_cell.angle_beta   90.00
_cell.angle_gamma   90.00
#
_symmetry.space_group_name_H-M   'P 1'
#
loop_
_entity.id
_entity.type
_entity.pdbx_description
1 polymer ?
#
loop_
_entity_poly.entity_id
_entity_poly.type
_entity_poly.pdbx_seq_one_letter_code
_entity_poly.pdbx_strand_id
1 'polypeptide(L)'
;MRRRLFSAQVALLVVAAICAAMLALPGRTINTAFINDVLIFIDGAHRIAVGQVPNRDFHTALGPLVFYIPALGYFLSGNFGAAIPMGMALLIVAFMPVMIRILLSRLSSPLAIALGIFLILILAVPINLGSPVRLLSFAMFYNRIGWVALGLILVMYLEPRSEAARNDVADSLATAFLLLVQFYTKATYGLCGVVFLIFLLLDRQQRFWILLSLLLTALAMIIIEFFWRGTLQHLEDLRAAARVSGDHDVFSVLKNIRENSSDLVVFTAFSLIALWQTRSLRDLLYCGFCAVAGLAIINQNAHSWGIITLYCGAAVLAEKARRFRSVDQSAKMERSARLAAALPLLLIFFLLPPIVHHGAAIALHTALAAENVGKPLGPPQFEDVREIDPPGGEPDFIRRYLDSIESGGALLQALPIPPERVFVLDFVNPFSAGLGIRPPTGDTAWFHWNRNINEKAYIPPEALFADVKIVMVPKTGINSLPLQELYGPFISKNFDMVQKTPEWTIYQRRQAALESEAR
;
A
#
# COMPACT_ATOMS: atom_id res chain seq x y z
N MET A 1 -6.88 -24.30 -28.03
CA MET A 1 -6.46 -23.85 -26.66
C MET A 1 -5.36 -22.78 -26.70
N ARG A 2 -4.23 -23.02 -27.40
CA ARG A 2 -3.10 -22.04 -27.51
C ARG A 2 -3.51 -20.64 -27.98
N ARG A 3 -4.32 -20.50 -29.04
CA ARG A 3 -4.78 -19.18 -29.54
C ARG A 3 -5.58 -18.35 -28.51
N ARG A 4 -6.40 -19.00 -27.67
CA ARG A 4 -7.22 -18.31 -26.63
C ARG A 4 -6.42 -17.93 -25.38
N LEU A 5 -5.36 -18.68 -25.06
CA LEU A 5 -4.43 -18.31 -23.99
C LEU A 5 -3.56 -17.13 -24.42
N PHE A 6 -3.08 -17.15 -25.67
CA PHE A 6 -2.35 -16.04 -26.26
C PHE A 6 -3.18 -14.76 -26.27
N SER A 7 -4.46 -14.82 -26.64
CA SER A 7 -5.34 -13.64 -26.60
C SER A 7 -5.55 -13.08 -25.18
N ALA A 8 -5.66 -13.95 -24.17
CA ALA A 8 -5.84 -13.51 -22.78
C ALA A 8 -4.56 -12.89 -22.21
N GLN A 9 -3.40 -13.48 -22.50
CA GLN A 9 -2.10 -12.92 -22.12
C GLN A 9 -1.88 -11.54 -22.73
N VAL A 10 -2.13 -11.39 -24.04
CA VAL A 10 -2.01 -10.10 -24.74
C VAL A 10 -2.95 -9.07 -24.14
N ALA A 11 -4.21 -9.42 -23.86
CA ALA A 11 -5.17 -8.49 -23.24
C ALA A 11 -4.66 -7.96 -21.89
N LEU A 12 -4.15 -8.83 -21.02
CA LEU A 12 -3.60 -8.43 -19.71
C LEU A 12 -2.37 -7.54 -19.85
N LEU A 13 -1.46 -7.87 -20.77
CA LEU A 13 -0.26 -7.06 -21.04
C LEU A 13 -0.63 -5.66 -21.57
N VAL A 14 -1.60 -5.58 -22.47
CA VAL A 14 -2.07 -4.30 -23.02
C VAL A 14 -2.68 -3.43 -21.93
N VAL A 15 -3.57 -3.97 -21.10
CA VAL A 15 -4.19 -3.21 -20.01
C VAL A 15 -3.15 -2.74 -18.99
N ALA A 16 -2.19 -3.60 -18.64
CA ALA A 16 -1.09 -3.24 -17.76
C ALA A 16 -0.20 -2.15 -18.34
N ALA A 17 0.15 -2.23 -19.62
CA ALA A 17 0.95 -1.22 -20.31
C ALA A 17 0.21 0.13 -20.37
N ILE A 18 -1.10 0.12 -20.65
CA ILE A 18 -1.94 1.34 -20.62
C ILE A 18 -1.95 1.94 -19.22
N CYS A 19 -2.22 1.15 -18.18
CA CYS A 19 -2.24 1.64 -16.80
C CYS A 19 -0.88 2.18 -16.36
N ALA A 20 0.21 1.49 -16.68
CA ALA A 20 1.56 1.93 -16.39
C ALA A 20 1.89 3.26 -17.11
N ALA A 21 1.52 3.39 -18.40
CA ALA A 21 1.71 4.62 -19.16
C ALA A 21 0.87 5.79 -18.60
N MET A 22 -0.38 5.52 -18.22
CA MET A 22 -1.30 6.49 -17.60
C MET A 22 -0.76 7.06 -16.28
N LEU A 23 0.04 6.29 -15.54
CA LEU A 23 0.72 6.74 -14.32
C LEU A 23 2.04 7.44 -14.62
N ALA A 24 2.88 6.85 -15.47
CA ALA A 24 4.26 7.29 -15.68
C ALA A 24 4.40 8.52 -16.59
N LEU A 25 3.64 8.57 -17.69
CA LEU A 25 3.84 9.59 -18.74
C LEU A 25 3.49 11.02 -18.31
N PRO A 26 2.44 11.28 -17.50
CA PRO A 26 2.11 12.65 -17.12
C PRO A 26 3.19 13.34 -16.27
N GLY A 27 4.07 12.57 -15.61
CA GLY A 27 5.15 13.10 -14.77
C GLY A 27 4.69 13.85 -13.51
N ARG A 28 3.41 13.72 -13.14
CA ARG A 28 2.76 14.51 -12.09
C ARG A 28 1.90 13.64 -11.19
N THR A 29 1.76 14.09 -9.95
CA THR A 29 0.81 13.54 -8.99
C THR A 29 -0.29 14.54 -8.80
N ILE A 30 -1.52 14.13 -9.10
CA ILE A 30 -2.72 14.89 -8.75
C ILE A 30 -3.27 14.34 -7.45
N ASN A 31 -3.40 15.20 -6.46
CA ASN A 31 -3.89 14.88 -5.14
C ASN A 31 -5.06 15.79 -4.77
N THR A 32 -6.00 15.23 -4.01
CA THR A 32 -7.22 15.90 -3.54
C THR A 32 -7.51 15.60 -2.06
N ALA A 33 -6.72 14.72 -1.45
CA ALA A 33 -6.91 14.24 -0.09
C ALA A 33 -5.64 13.59 0.45
N PHE A 34 -5.50 13.54 1.77
CA PHE A 34 -4.43 12.82 2.46
C PHE A 34 -3.02 13.23 2.00
N ILE A 35 -2.81 14.50 1.68
CA ILE A 35 -1.51 14.99 1.21
C ILE A 35 -0.39 14.73 2.22
N ASN A 36 -0.70 14.82 3.51
CA ASN A 36 0.20 14.48 4.60
C ASN A 36 0.73 13.04 4.49
N ASP A 37 -0.08 12.08 4.04
CA ASP A 37 0.35 10.69 3.81
C ASP A 37 1.23 10.58 2.56
N VAL A 38 0.91 11.32 1.50
CA VAL A 38 1.70 11.35 0.26
C VAL A 38 3.12 11.88 0.54
N LEU A 39 3.21 12.92 1.37
CA LEU A 39 4.48 13.53 1.79
C LEU A 39 5.39 12.56 2.55
N ILE A 40 4.85 11.57 3.28
CA ILE A 40 5.67 10.51 3.93
C ILE A 40 6.54 9.80 2.90
N PHE A 41 5.95 9.44 1.76
CA PHE A 41 6.62 8.62 0.75
C PHE A 41 7.55 9.43 -0.14
N ILE A 42 7.20 10.70 -0.37
CA ILE A 42 8.06 11.65 -1.08
C ILE A 42 9.29 11.99 -0.22
N ASP A 43 9.12 12.28 1.08
CA ASP A 43 10.25 12.48 1.99
C ASP A 43 11.12 11.22 2.10
N GLY A 44 10.51 10.04 2.26
CA GLY A 44 11.26 8.79 2.28
C GLY A 44 12.01 8.49 0.98
N ALA A 45 11.47 8.87 -0.18
CA ALA A 45 12.18 8.78 -1.45
C ALA A 45 13.42 9.69 -1.49
N HIS A 46 13.28 10.93 -0.99
CA HIS A 46 14.40 11.86 -0.85
C HIS A 46 15.46 11.35 0.12
N ARG A 47 15.06 10.82 1.28
CA ARG A 47 15.95 10.18 2.26
C ARG A 47 16.82 9.10 1.61
N ILE A 48 16.21 8.24 0.80
CA ILE A 48 16.95 7.22 0.03
C ILE A 48 17.88 7.87 -1.01
N ALA A 49 17.43 8.90 -1.71
CA ALA A 49 18.24 9.62 -2.70
C ALA A 49 19.51 10.25 -2.09
N VAL A 50 19.45 10.67 -0.83
CA VAL A 50 20.61 11.20 -0.08
C VAL A 50 21.37 10.15 0.72
N GLY A 51 21.05 8.86 0.53
CA GLY A 51 21.80 7.73 1.06
C GLY A 51 21.31 7.15 2.39
N GLN A 52 20.15 7.57 2.91
CA GLN A 52 19.54 6.94 4.08
C GLN A 52 18.86 5.61 3.71
N VAL A 53 18.87 4.68 4.66
CA VAL A 53 18.28 3.35 4.55
C VAL A 53 17.07 3.24 5.50
N PRO A 54 15.87 2.89 4.99
CA PRO A 54 14.68 2.73 5.84
C PRO A 54 14.91 1.70 6.95
N ASN A 55 14.34 1.96 8.12
CA ASN A 55 14.49 1.20 9.37
C ASN A 55 15.89 1.25 10.02
N ARG A 56 16.91 1.78 9.33
CA ARG A 56 18.25 1.95 9.92
C ARG A 56 18.53 3.41 10.26
N ASP A 57 18.28 4.27 9.29
CA ASP A 57 18.55 5.69 9.38
C ASP A 57 17.29 6.50 9.71
N PHE A 58 16.10 5.89 9.58
CA PHE A 58 14.84 6.42 10.07
C PHE A 58 13.84 5.30 10.38
N HIS A 59 13.03 5.49 11.42
CA HIS A 59 12.07 4.52 11.96
C HIS A 59 10.76 4.49 11.17
N THR A 60 10.22 3.29 10.94
CA THR A 60 8.93 3.08 10.25
C THR A 60 8.36 1.68 10.48
N ALA A 61 7.09 1.60 10.86
CA ALA A 61 6.38 0.32 10.97
C ALA A 61 5.96 -0.28 9.61
N LEU A 62 6.12 0.47 8.51
CA LEU A 62 5.95 -0.05 7.16
C LEU A 62 7.25 -0.67 6.67
N GLY A 63 7.15 -1.63 5.75
CA GLY A 63 8.33 -2.25 5.17
C GLY A 63 9.09 -1.29 4.24
N PRO A 64 10.39 -1.53 4.02
CA PRO A 64 11.27 -0.63 3.27
C PRO A 64 10.85 -0.45 1.81
N LEU A 65 10.16 -1.42 1.21
CA LEU A 65 9.74 -1.35 -0.19
C LEU A 65 8.75 -0.20 -0.45
N VAL A 66 8.01 0.23 0.58
CA VAL A 66 7.12 1.40 0.48
C VAL A 66 7.89 2.69 0.18
N PHE A 67 9.18 2.77 0.53
CA PHE A 67 10.03 3.91 0.24
C PHE A 67 10.91 3.68 -1.00
N TYR A 68 11.35 2.44 -1.23
CA TYR A 68 12.14 2.12 -2.43
C TYR A 68 11.34 2.21 -3.73
N ILE A 69 10.03 1.92 -3.72
CA ILE A 69 9.16 2.09 -4.89
C ILE A 69 9.18 3.55 -5.39
N PRO A 70 8.83 4.55 -4.57
CA PRO A 70 8.87 5.95 -4.99
C PRO A 70 10.30 6.46 -5.20
N ALA A 71 11.30 5.98 -4.45
CA ALA A 71 12.70 6.33 -4.69
C ALA A 71 13.17 5.91 -6.10
N LEU A 72 12.83 4.68 -6.53
CA LEU A 72 13.12 4.22 -7.89
C LEU A 72 12.40 5.07 -8.94
N GLY A 73 11.15 5.44 -8.68
CA GLY A 73 10.42 6.36 -9.55
C GLY A 73 11.10 7.73 -9.66
N TYR A 74 11.56 8.29 -8.54
CA TYR A 74 12.32 9.55 -8.50
C TYR A 74 13.66 9.44 -9.23
N PHE A 75 14.43 8.36 -9.04
CA PHE A 75 15.71 8.17 -9.75
C PHE A 75 15.55 8.10 -11.28
N LEU A 76 14.40 7.63 -11.77
CA LEU A 76 14.11 7.56 -13.20
C LEU A 76 13.53 8.86 -13.75
N SER A 77 12.79 9.63 -12.94
CA SER A 77 12.11 10.85 -13.40
C SER A 77 12.88 12.13 -13.10
N GLY A 78 13.72 12.16 -12.07
CA GLY A 78 14.29 13.37 -11.48
C GLY A 78 13.26 14.30 -10.82
N ASN A 79 12.02 13.83 -10.64
CA ASN A 79 10.87 14.65 -10.29
C ASN A 79 10.00 13.96 -9.21
N PHE A 80 9.77 14.64 -8.08
CA PHE A 80 8.95 14.13 -6.98
C PHE A 80 7.46 14.00 -7.32
N GLY A 81 6.93 14.83 -8.22
CA GLY A 81 5.59 14.66 -8.77
C GLY A 81 5.40 13.34 -9.51
N ALA A 82 6.47 12.82 -10.12
CA ALA A 82 6.45 11.53 -10.82
C ALA A 82 6.88 10.34 -9.95
N ALA A 83 7.42 10.58 -8.75
CA ALA A 83 8.08 9.54 -7.95
C ALA A 83 7.17 8.35 -7.64
N ILE A 84 5.99 8.59 -7.03
CA ILE A 84 5.06 7.50 -6.71
C ILE A 84 4.40 6.92 -7.97
N PRO A 85 3.85 7.71 -8.92
CA PRO A 85 3.24 7.16 -10.13
C PRO A 85 4.19 6.29 -10.96
N MET A 86 5.44 6.74 -11.16
CA MET A 86 6.46 5.97 -11.90
C MET A 86 6.84 4.70 -11.16
N GLY A 87 7.05 4.78 -9.83
CA GLY A 87 7.32 3.59 -9.02
C GLY A 87 6.20 2.55 -9.11
N MET A 88 4.95 2.99 -9.06
CA MET A 88 3.78 2.10 -9.21
C MET A 88 3.65 1.53 -10.63
N ALA A 89 3.99 2.30 -11.68
CA ALA A 89 4.03 1.81 -13.05
C ALA A 89 5.03 0.66 -13.22
N LEU A 90 6.24 0.79 -12.65
CA LEU A 90 7.25 -0.27 -12.65
C LEU A 90 6.77 -1.51 -11.87
N LEU A 91 6.10 -1.29 -10.74
CA LEU A 91 5.55 -2.38 -9.95
C LEU A 91 4.49 -3.18 -10.72
N ILE A 92 3.61 -2.50 -11.48
CA ILE A 92 2.64 -3.16 -12.36
C ILE A 92 3.37 -4.09 -13.34
N VAL A 93 4.42 -3.59 -14.00
CA VAL A 93 5.23 -4.38 -14.94
C VAL A 93 5.86 -5.59 -14.24
N ALA A 94 6.41 -5.40 -13.03
CA ALA A 94 7.00 -6.48 -12.24
C ALA A 94 5.99 -7.57 -11.84
N PHE A 95 4.74 -7.21 -11.59
CA PHE A 95 3.67 -8.16 -11.26
C PHE A 95 3.18 -8.98 -12.46
N MET A 96 3.40 -8.53 -13.70
CA MET A 96 2.80 -9.16 -14.88
C MET A 96 3.17 -10.62 -15.11
N PRO A 97 4.46 -11.04 -15.05
CA PRO A 97 4.82 -12.44 -15.24
C PRO A 97 4.12 -13.35 -14.22
N VAL A 98 4.04 -12.90 -12.96
CA VAL A 98 3.43 -13.62 -11.84
C VAL A 98 1.92 -13.71 -12.02
N MET A 99 1.27 -12.59 -12.31
CA MET A 99 -0.18 -12.52 -12.53
C MET A 99 -0.61 -13.39 -13.71
N ILE A 100 0.07 -13.29 -14.86
CA ILE A 100 -0.22 -14.11 -16.05
C ILE A 100 -0.05 -15.59 -15.73
N ARG A 101 1.04 -15.99 -15.06
CA ARG A 101 1.30 -17.38 -14.68
C ARG A 101 0.20 -17.94 -13.79
N ILE A 102 -0.17 -17.23 -12.74
CA ILE A 102 -1.17 -17.70 -11.77
C ILE A 102 -2.56 -17.76 -12.42
N LEU A 103 -3.00 -16.68 -13.06
CA LEU A 103 -4.36 -16.59 -13.60
C LEU A 103 -4.57 -17.53 -14.80
N LEU A 104 -3.66 -17.58 -15.78
CA LEU A 104 -3.88 -18.37 -17.00
C LEU A 104 -3.68 -19.87 -16.80
N SER A 105 -2.93 -20.29 -15.78
CA SER A 105 -2.77 -21.71 -15.46
C SER A 105 -3.97 -22.30 -14.71
N ARG A 106 -4.73 -21.46 -14.01
CA ARG A 106 -5.80 -21.90 -13.08
C ARG A 106 -7.19 -21.47 -13.50
N LEU A 107 -7.36 -20.34 -14.18
CA LEU A 107 -8.68 -19.85 -14.56
C LEU A 107 -8.99 -20.11 -16.04
N SER A 108 -10.28 -20.10 -16.37
CA SER A 108 -10.73 -19.97 -17.76
C SER A 108 -10.41 -18.57 -18.31
N SER A 109 -10.14 -18.45 -19.61
CA SER A 109 -9.71 -17.17 -20.21
C SER A 109 -10.62 -15.98 -19.87
N PRO A 110 -11.96 -16.09 -19.88
CA PRO A 110 -12.83 -14.98 -19.50
C PRO A 110 -12.65 -14.55 -18.04
N LEU A 111 -12.57 -15.51 -17.11
CA LEU A 111 -12.38 -15.22 -15.68
C LEU A 111 -10.97 -14.69 -15.40
N ALA A 112 -9.95 -15.21 -16.09
CA ALA A 112 -8.59 -14.72 -16.00
C ALA A 112 -8.46 -13.28 -16.48
N ILE A 113 -9.11 -12.93 -17.60
CA ILE A 113 -9.12 -11.56 -18.13
C ILE A 113 -9.88 -10.64 -17.16
N ALA A 114 -11.09 -11.01 -16.74
CA ALA A 114 -11.90 -10.18 -15.85
C ALA A 114 -11.20 -9.93 -14.51
N LEU A 115 -10.70 -10.98 -13.86
CA LEU A 115 -9.98 -10.84 -12.59
C LEU A 115 -8.64 -10.12 -12.76
N GLY A 116 -7.91 -10.40 -13.84
CA GLY A 116 -6.63 -9.74 -14.12
C GLY A 116 -6.78 -8.24 -14.37
N ILE A 117 -7.76 -7.81 -15.17
CA ILE A 117 -8.07 -6.38 -15.37
C ILE A 117 -8.42 -5.71 -14.05
N PHE A 118 -9.28 -6.33 -13.24
CA PHE A 118 -9.62 -5.85 -11.91
C PHE A 118 -8.39 -5.67 -11.01
N LEU A 119 -7.50 -6.66 -10.94
CA LEU A 119 -6.29 -6.60 -10.11
C LEU A 119 -5.27 -5.57 -10.61
N ILE A 120 -5.10 -5.44 -11.93
CA ILE A 120 -4.24 -4.41 -12.55
C ILE A 120 -4.76 -3.02 -12.19
N LEU A 121 -6.07 -2.79 -12.32
CA LEU A 121 -6.69 -1.51 -11.98
C LEU A 121 -6.57 -1.18 -10.50
N ILE A 122 -6.74 -2.15 -9.60
CA ILE A 122 -6.50 -1.94 -8.17
C ILE A 122 -5.05 -1.53 -7.91
N LEU A 123 -4.08 -2.18 -8.55
CA LEU A 123 -2.68 -1.84 -8.37
C LEU A 123 -2.38 -0.42 -8.86
N ALA A 124 -3.01 -0.02 -9.97
CA ALA A 124 -2.75 1.22 -10.68
C ALA A 124 -3.50 2.44 -10.11
N VAL A 125 -4.71 2.25 -9.58
CA VAL A 125 -5.61 3.37 -9.28
C VAL A 125 -5.07 4.29 -8.17
N PRO A 126 -5.04 5.61 -8.37
CA PRO A 126 -4.60 6.57 -7.36
C PRO A 126 -5.75 6.98 -6.44
N ILE A 127 -6.40 6.01 -5.79
CA ILE A 127 -7.40 6.25 -4.73
C ILE A 127 -7.26 5.20 -3.63
N ASN A 128 -7.67 5.54 -2.41
CA ASN A 128 -7.94 4.50 -1.41
C ASN A 128 -9.13 3.65 -1.87
N LEU A 129 -9.09 2.34 -1.62
CA LEU A 129 -10.21 1.47 -1.95
C LEU A 129 -11.46 1.94 -1.19
N GLY A 130 -12.57 2.11 -1.91
CA GLY A 130 -13.82 2.64 -1.35
C GLY A 130 -13.98 4.14 -1.44
N SER A 131 -12.92 4.88 -1.75
CA SER A 131 -13.03 6.32 -1.96
C SER A 131 -13.77 6.67 -3.25
N PRO A 132 -14.47 7.81 -3.30
CA PRO A 132 -15.04 8.35 -4.54
C PRO A 132 -13.96 8.57 -5.61
N VAL A 133 -14.35 8.48 -6.89
CA VAL A 133 -13.46 8.69 -8.06
C VAL A 133 -12.71 10.03 -8.01
N ARG A 134 -13.32 11.05 -7.42
CA ARG A 134 -12.73 12.40 -7.31
C ARG A 134 -11.77 12.58 -6.11
N LEU A 135 -11.68 11.59 -5.22
CA LEU A 135 -10.79 11.64 -4.05
C LEU A 135 -9.44 10.99 -4.38
N LEU A 136 -8.78 11.56 -5.38
CA LEU A 136 -7.48 11.14 -5.88
C LEU A 136 -6.38 11.32 -4.83
N SER A 137 -5.65 10.25 -4.55
CA SER A 137 -4.46 10.23 -3.71
C SER A 137 -3.67 8.93 -3.88
N PHE A 138 -2.34 9.05 -3.85
CA PHE A 138 -1.45 7.90 -3.69
C PHE A 138 -1.22 7.50 -2.23
N ALA A 139 -1.88 8.15 -1.27
CA ALA A 139 -1.88 7.72 0.11
C ALA A 139 -2.17 6.22 0.21
N MET A 140 -1.47 5.56 1.14
CA MET A 140 -1.69 4.15 1.45
C MET A 140 -1.62 3.16 0.27
N PHE A 141 -0.90 3.50 -0.82
CA PHE A 141 -0.79 2.64 -2.00
C PHE A 141 -0.30 1.21 -1.67
N TYR A 142 0.51 1.06 -0.62
CA TYR A 142 1.01 -0.23 -0.13
C TYR A 142 -0.11 -1.21 0.27
N ASN A 143 -1.29 -0.72 0.68
CA ASN A 143 -2.43 -1.60 0.94
C ASN A 143 -2.95 -2.24 -0.36
N ARG A 144 -2.95 -1.49 -1.48
CA ARG A 144 -3.38 -2.01 -2.78
C ARG A 144 -2.44 -3.11 -3.28
N ILE A 145 -1.13 -2.91 -3.09
CA ILE A 145 -0.11 -3.93 -3.37
C ILE A 145 -0.38 -5.20 -2.55
N GLY A 146 -0.57 -5.06 -1.24
CA GLY A 146 -0.84 -6.18 -0.33
C GLY A 146 -2.10 -6.97 -0.72
N TRP A 147 -3.17 -6.27 -1.06
CA TRP A 147 -4.42 -6.87 -1.52
C TRP A 147 -4.27 -7.66 -2.82
N VAL A 148 -3.61 -7.09 -3.83
CA VAL A 148 -3.40 -7.77 -5.13
C VAL A 148 -2.52 -9.01 -4.95
N ALA A 149 -1.44 -8.89 -4.18
CA ALA A 149 -0.56 -10.03 -3.91
C ALA A 149 -1.28 -11.16 -3.16
N LEU A 150 -2.07 -10.81 -2.13
CA LEU A 150 -2.86 -11.81 -1.39
C LEU A 150 -3.92 -12.45 -2.28
N GLY A 151 -4.60 -11.64 -3.10
CA GLY A 151 -5.59 -12.11 -4.06
C GLY A 151 -5.03 -13.14 -5.03
N LEU A 152 -3.82 -12.91 -5.55
CA LEU A 152 -3.12 -13.87 -6.42
C LEU A 152 -2.76 -15.16 -5.68
N ILE A 153 -2.25 -15.08 -4.44
CA ILE A 153 -1.99 -16.25 -3.60
C ILE A 153 -3.28 -17.05 -3.37
N LEU A 154 -4.41 -16.40 -3.13
CA LEU A 154 -5.71 -17.07 -2.95
C LEU A 154 -6.20 -17.81 -4.20
N VAL A 155 -5.86 -17.33 -5.40
CA VAL A 155 -6.16 -18.04 -6.65
C VAL A 155 -5.40 -19.37 -6.72
N MET A 156 -4.23 -19.46 -6.08
CA MET A 156 -3.42 -20.68 -6.03
C MET A 156 -4.04 -21.81 -5.23
N TYR A 157 -5.17 -21.58 -4.54
CA TYR A 157 -6.03 -22.65 -4.04
C TYR A 157 -6.39 -23.67 -5.12
N LEU A 158 -6.62 -23.19 -6.35
CA LEU A 158 -6.91 -24.04 -7.50
C LEU A 158 -5.64 -24.71 -8.00
N GLU A 159 -5.74 -26.01 -8.26
CA GLU A 159 -4.72 -26.73 -9.03
C GLU A 159 -4.67 -26.22 -10.48
N PRO A 160 -3.50 -26.28 -11.14
CA PRO A 160 -3.38 -26.04 -12.57
C PRO A 160 -4.40 -26.85 -13.38
N ARG A 161 -4.92 -26.27 -14.47
CA ARG A 161 -6.01 -26.87 -15.26
C ARG A 161 -5.62 -28.13 -16.04
N SER A 162 -4.33 -28.36 -16.23
CA SER A 162 -3.78 -29.52 -16.91
C SER A 162 -2.34 -29.76 -16.46
N GLU A 163 -1.85 -30.98 -16.64
CA GLU A 163 -0.43 -31.33 -16.40
C GLU A 163 0.52 -30.44 -17.19
N ALA A 164 0.18 -30.11 -18.44
CA ALA A 164 0.99 -29.19 -19.26
C ALA A 164 1.04 -27.74 -18.71
N ALA A 165 0.08 -27.34 -17.87
CA ALA A 165 0.07 -26.05 -17.20
C ALA A 165 0.72 -26.10 -15.81
N ARG A 166 1.06 -27.30 -15.32
CA ARG A 166 1.74 -27.49 -14.05
C ARG A 166 3.22 -27.13 -14.19
N ASN A 167 3.68 -26.25 -13.32
CA ASN A 167 5.09 -25.88 -13.22
C ASN A 167 5.34 -25.38 -11.81
N ASP A 168 5.70 -26.32 -10.94
CA ASP A 168 5.83 -26.11 -9.50
C ASP A 168 6.95 -25.11 -9.18
N VAL A 169 8.03 -25.07 -9.97
CA VAL A 169 9.13 -24.10 -9.78
C VAL A 169 8.65 -22.67 -10.09
N ALA A 170 7.95 -22.47 -11.20
CA ALA A 170 7.41 -21.16 -11.55
C ALA A 170 6.34 -20.68 -10.55
N ASP A 171 5.51 -21.59 -10.04
CA ASP A 171 4.55 -21.29 -8.97
C ASP A 171 5.26 -20.94 -7.65
N SER A 172 6.39 -21.59 -7.36
CA SER A 172 7.20 -21.31 -6.18
C SER A 172 7.85 -19.94 -6.24
N LEU A 173 8.46 -19.58 -7.38
CA LEU A 173 9.07 -18.27 -7.61
C LEU A 173 8.03 -17.15 -7.58
N ALA A 174 6.87 -17.37 -8.22
CA ALA A 174 5.74 -16.45 -8.19
C ALA A 174 5.27 -16.19 -6.75
N THR A 175 5.05 -17.25 -5.97
CA THR A 175 4.61 -17.13 -4.57
C THR A 175 5.67 -16.45 -3.70
N ALA A 176 6.94 -16.81 -3.89
CA ALA A 176 8.04 -16.20 -3.14
C ALA A 176 8.15 -14.70 -3.40
N PHE A 177 8.01 -14.27 -4.66
CA PHE A 177 7.92 -12.85 -5.03
C PHE A 177 6.76 -12.15 -4.31
N LEU A 178 5.56 -12.73 -4.34
CA LEU A 178 4.38 -12.13 -3.71
C LEU A 178 4.54 -12.01 -2.19
N LEU A 179 5.05 -13.04 -1.53
CA LEU A 179 5.33 -13.00 -0.08
C LEU A 179 6.37 -11.94 0.26
N LEU A 180 7.49 -11.88 -0.48
CA LEU A 180 8.53 -10.88 -0.24
C LEU A 180 7.96 -9.46 -0.40
N VAL A 181 7.23 -9.19 -1.48
CA VAL A 181 6.58 -7.89 -1.67
C VAL A 181 5.66 -7.58 -0.49
N GLN A 182 4.87 -8.53 0.01
CA GLN A 182 3.99 -8.30 1.14
C GLN A 182 4.75 -8.04 2.45
N PHE A 183 5.76 -8.85 2.79
CA PHE A 183 6.56 -8.66 4.00
C PHE A 183 7.31 -7.33 4.00
N TYR A 184 7.86 -6.93 2.86
CA TYR A 184 8.62 -5.69 2.73
C TYR A 184 7.77 -4.47 2.37
N THR A 185 6.43 -4.59 2.24
CA THR A 185 5.51 -3.45 2.18
C THR A 185 4.69 -3.31 3.46
N LYS A 186 3.91 -4.33 3.81
CA LYS A 186 3.10 -4.39 5.04
C LYS A 186 2.97 -5.83 5.51
N ALA A 187 3.72 -6.15 6.56
CA ALA A 187 3.90 -7.52 7.07
C ALA A 187 2.59 -8.27 7.38
N THR A 188 1.50 -7.58 7.73
CA THR A 188 0.19 -8.20 7.99
C THR A 188 -0.30 -9.02 6.80
N TYR A 189 -0.09 -8.56 5.57
CA TYR A 189 -0.46 -9.31 4.36
C TYR A 189 0.43 -10.54 4.18
N GLY A 190 1.73 -10.43 4.46
CA GLY A 190 2.68 -11.54 4.33
C GLY A 190 2.37 -12.66 5.32
N LEU A 191 2.03 -12.29 6.56
CA LEU A 191 1.56 -13.24 7.58
C LEU A 191 0.29 -13.97 7.14
N CYS A 192 -0.72 -13.25 6.62
CA CYS A 192 -1.92 -13.87 6.07
C CYS A 192 -1.59 -14.82 4.89
N GLY A 193 -0.68 -14.41 4.00
CA GLY A 193 -0.20 -15.25 2.90
C GLY A 193 0.44 -16.55 3.40
N VAL A 194 1.31 -16.49 4.40
CA VAL A 194 1.94 -17.69 5.01
C VAL A 194 0.91 -18.59 5.68
N VAL A 195 -0.02 -18.03 6.47
CA VAL A 195 -1.11 -18.82 7.09
C VAL A 195 -1.94 -19.54 6.03
N PHE A 196 -2.24 -18.86 4.91
CA PHE A 196 -2.94 -19.46 3.80
C PHE A 196 -2.15 -20.62 3.15
N LEU A 197 -0.85 -20.45 2.94
CA LEU A 197 0.01 -21.50 2.40
C LEU A 197 0.10 -22.71 3.34
N ILE A 198 0.17 -22.48 4.66
CA ILE A 198 0.11 -23.55 5.67
C ILE A 198 -1.22 -24.32 5.55
N PHE A 199 -2.33 -23.62 5.37
CA PHE A 199 -3.61 -24.25 5.07
C PHE A 199 -3.58 -25.08 3.78
N LEU A 200 -2.90 -24.62 2.72
CA LEU A 200 -2.77 -25.37 1.47
C LEU A 200 -1.93 -26.65 1.61
N LEU A 201 -1.06 -26.79 2.62
CA LEU A 201 -0.29 -28.02 2.86
C LEU A 201 -1.16 -29.25 3.17
N LEU A 202 -2.42 -29.03 3.52
CA LEU A 202 -3.43 -30.10 3.65
C LEU A 202 -3.61 -30.86 2.33
N ASP A 203 -3.30 -30.23 1.20
CA ASP A 203 -3.32 -30.84 -0.12
C ASP A 203 -1.97 -31.43 -0.50
N ARG A 204 -1.91 -32.77 -0.55
CA ARG A 204 -0.67 -33.49 -0.87
C ARG A 204 -0.13 -33.15 -2.25
N GLN A 205 -0.97 -32.80 -3.22
CA GLN A 205 -0.52 -32.52 -4.59
C GLN A 205 0.20 -31.18 -4.71
N GLN A 206 -0.05 -30.26 -3.78
CA GLN A 206 0.46 -28.90 -3.80
C GLN A 206 1.68 -28.69 -2.88
N ARG A 207 1.99 -29.65 -2.00
CA ARG A 207 3.04 -29.52 -0.97
C ARG A 207 4.40 -29.09 -1.51
N PHE A 208 4.83 -29.64 -2.64
CA PHE A 208 6.18 -29.40 -3.14
C PHE A 208 6.42 -27.93 -3.46
N TRP A 209 5.57 -27.30 -4.28
CA TRP A 209 5.74 -25.89 -4.62
C TRP A 209 5.51 -24.98 -3.41
N ILE A 210 4.64 -25.36 -2.47
CA ILE A 210 4.41 -24.59 -1.24
C ILE A 210 5.69 -24.58 -0.39
N LEU A 211 6.25 -25.75 -0.09
CA LEU A 211 7.47 -25.85 0.71
C LEU A 211 8.66 -25.17 0.02
N LEU A 212 8.78 -25.32 -1.29
CA LEU A 212 9.80 -24.63 -2.07
C LEU A 212 9.61 -23.12 -2.04
N SER A 213 8.37 -22.60 -2.14
CA SER A 213 8.12 -21.15 -2.03
C SER A 213 8.50 -20.59 -0.65
N LEU A 214 8.12 -21.28 0.44
CA LEU A 214 8.49 -20.87 1.80
C LEU A 214 10.01 -20.88 2.00
N LEU A 215 10.69 -21.91 1.49
CA LEU A 215 12.15 -22.00 1.52
C LEU A 215 12.81 -20.86 0.71
N LEU A 216 12.34 -20.60 -0.51
CA LEU A 216 12.85 -19.52 -1.36
C LEU A 216 12.62 -18.15 -0.73
N THR A 217 11.45 -17.91 -0.12
CA THR A 217 11.17 -16.68 0.63
C THR A 217 12.13 -16.53 1.81
N ALA A 218 12.33 -17.58 2.61
CA ALA A 218 13.24 -17.53 3.75
C ALA A 218 14.70 -17.26 3.31
N LEU A 219 15.17 -17.95 2.26
CA LEU A 219 16.51 -17.73 1.70
C LEU A 219 16.66 -16.31 1.16
N ALA A 220 15.67 -15.80 0.43
CA ALA A 220 15.68 -14.45 -0.09
C ALA A 220 15.67 -13.40 1.04
N MET A 221 14.91 -13.62 2.12
CA MET A 221 14.95 -12.74 3.31
C MET A 221 16.34 -12.72 3.97
N ILE A 222 17.02 -13.87 4.06
CA ILE A 222 18.40 -13.94 4.58
C ILE A 222 19.35 -13.14 3.69
N ILE A 223 19.22 -13.27 2.37
CA ILE A 223 20.03 -12.51 1.40
C ILE A 223 19.72 -11.01 1.53
N ILE A 224 18.45 -10.62 1.59
CA ILE A 224 18.05 -9.21 1.76
C ILE A 224 18.62 -8.67 3.06
N GLU A 225 18.53 -9.40 4.17
CA GLU A 225 19.05 -8.96 5.47
C GLU A 225 20.57 -8.74 5.45
N PHE A 226 21.32 -9.55 4.69
CA PHE A 226 22.77 -9.37 4.55
C PHE A 226 23.14 -7.97 4.03
N PHE A 227 22.34 -7.42 3.12
CA PHE A 227 22.53 -6.08 2.53
C PHE A 227 21.77 -4.99 3.29
N TRP A 228 20.50 -5.21 3.60
CA TRP A 228 19.61 -4.23 4.22
C TRP A 228 19.97 -3.98 5.68
N ARG A 229 20.21 -5.04 6.46
CA ARG A 229 20.56 -5.00 7.90
C ARG A 229 19.57 -4.21 8.77
N GLY A 230 18.29 -4.26 8.42
CA GLY A 230 17.23 -3.48 9.05
C GLY A 230 16.13 -4.33 9.71
N THR A 231 16.22 -5.67 9.66
CA THR A 231 15.14 -6.54 10.16
C THR A 231 14.87 -6.34 11.64
N LEU A 232 15.91 -6.22 12.46
CA LEU A 232 15.75 -6.05 13.91
C LEU A 232 15.01 -4.75 14.22
N GLN A 233 15.44 -3.64 13.64
CA GLN A 233 14.84 -2.32 13.83
C GLN A 233 13.41 -2.28 13.28
N HIS A 234 13.15 -2.92 12.13
CA HIS A 234 11.79 -3.03 11.60
C HIS A 234 10.86 -3.80 12.53
N LEU A 235 11.34 -4.87 13.18
CA LEU A 235 10.55 -5.59 14.20
C LEU A 235 10.31 -4.73 15.44
N GLU A 236 11.26 -3.90 15.84
CA GLU A 236 11.09 -2.94 16.94
C GLU A 236 10.06 -1.87 16.59
N ASP A 237 10.12 -1.31 15.38
CA ASP A 237 9.15 -0.33 14.87
C ASP A 237 7.73 -0.94 14.80
N LEU A 238 7.60 -2.18 14.34
CA LEU A 238 6.33 -2.92 14.33
C LEU A 238 5.79 -3.14 15.75
N ARG A 239 6.65 -3.51 16.70
CA ARG A 239 6.25 -3.69 18.11
C ARG A 239 5.83 -2.36 18.74
N ALA A 240 6.53 -1.28 18.45
CA ALA A 240 6.19 0.06 18.92
C ALA A 240 4.81 0.48 18.40
N ALA A 241 4.58 0.36 17.09
CA ALA A 241 3.27 0.67 16.49
C ALA A 241 2.15 -0.23 17.03
N ALA A 242 2.41 -1.52 17.26
CA ALA A 242 1.44 -2.44 17.85
C ALA A 242 1.09 -2.09 19.31
N ARG A 243 2.02 -1.53 20.10
CA ARG A 243 1.72 -1.04 21.46
C ARG A 243 0.81 0.18 21.48
N VAL A 244 0.81 0.97 20.40
CA VAL A 244 0.00 2.18 20.28
C VAL A 244 -1.37 1.88 19.66
N SER A 245 -1.41 1.10 18.58
CA SER A 245 -2.60 0.88 17.75
C SER A 245 -3.15 -0.55 17.77
N GLY A 246 -2.62 -1.41 18.65
CA GLY A 246 -2.99 -2.83 18.73
C GLY A 246 -4.36 -3.11 19.35
N ASP A 247 -5.01 -2.13 19.97
CA ASP A 247 -6.38 -2.30 20.48
C ASP A 247 -7.38 -2.10 19.35
N HIS A 248 -8.08 -3.18 18.98
CA HIS A 248 -9.17 -3.15 18.02
C HIS A 248 -10.51 -3.19 18.73
N ASP A 249 -11.34 -2.19 18.46
CA ASP A 249 -12.68 -2.11 19.02
C ASP A 249 -13.67 -2.96 18.21
N VAL A 250 -14.61 -3.62 18.90
CA VAL A 250 -15.70 -4.39 18.28
C VAL A 250 -16.52 -3.51 17.32
N PHE A 251 -16.67 -2.22 17.66
CA PHE A 251 -17.37 -1.27 16.79
C PHE A 251 -16.68 -1.06 15.43
N SER A 252 -15.35 -1.14 15.35
CA SER A 252 -14.64 -0.97 14.07
C SER A 252 -14.88 -2.17 13.15
N VAL A 253 -14.95 -3.38 13.71
CA VAL A 253 -15.29 -4.60 12.96
C VAL A 253 -16.74 -4.54 12.45
N LEU A 254 -17.69 -4.14 13.30
CA LEU A 254 -19.09 -3.98 12.92
C LEU A 254 -19.27 -2.93 11.80
N LYS A 255 -18.55 -1.81 11.89
CA LYS A 255 -18.51 -0.79 10.83
C LYS A 255 -18.03 -1.40 9.51
N ASN A 256 -16.93 -2.15 9.52
CA ASN A 256 -16.39 -2.79 8.32
C ASN A 256 -17.35 -3.83 7.72
N ILE A 257 -18.04 -4.61 8.55
CA ILE A 257 -19.08 -5.55 8.08
C ILE A 257 -20.22 -4.80 7.40
N ARG A 258 -20.71 -3.72 8.00
CA ARG A 258 -21.78 -2.89 7.45
C ARG A 258 -21.38 -2.31 6.09
N GLU A 259 -20.18 -1.75 6.00
CA GLU A 259 -19.69 -1.06 4.81
C GLU A 259 -19.36 -2.03 3.66
N ASN A 260 -19.07 -3.30 3.95
CA ASN A 260 -18.85 -4.35 2.94
C ASN A 260 -20.03 -5.33 2.82
N SER A 261 -21.21 -4.98 3.32
CA SER A 261 -22.35 -5.90 3.38
C SER A 261 -22.77 -6.43 2.00
N SER A 262 -22.73 -5.59 0.97
CA SER A 262 -23.02 -6.00 -0.41
C SER A 262 -22.06 -7.09 -0.91
N ASP A 263 -20.75 -6.89 -0.72
CA ASP A 263 -19.73 -7.81 -1.19
C ASP A 263 -19.75 -9.12 -0.40
N LEU A 264 -20.00 -9.04 0.91
CA LEU A 264 -20.17 -10.20 1.79
C LEU A 264 -21.39 -11.04 1.40
N VAL A 265 -22.53 -10.40 1.09
CA VAL A 265 -23.75 -11.10 0.64
C VAL A 265 -23.51 -11.81 -0.69
N VAL A 266 -22.92 -11.11 -1.68
CA VAL A 266 -22.60 -11.70 -2.98
C VAL A 266 -21.62 -12.87 -2.82
N PHE A 267 -20.54 -12.69 -2.05
CA PHE A 267 -19.58 -13.75 -1.76
C PHE A 267 -20.21 -14.95 -1.03
N THR A 268 -21.15 -14.70 -0.12
CA THR A 268 -21.91 -15.76 0.56
C THR A 268 -22.72 -16.57 -0.44
N ALA A 269 -23.35 -15.93 -1.44
CA ALA A 269 -24.04 -16.66 -2.51
C ALA A 269 -23.10 -17.57 -3.31
N PHE A 270 -21.91 -17.08 -3.70
CA PHE A 270 -20.88 -17.93 -4.32
C PHE A 270 -20.49 -19.12 -3.43
N SER A 271 -20.26 -18.84 -2.14
CA SER A 271 -19.85 -19.83 -1.15
C SER A 271 -20.92 -20.91 -0.97
N LEU A 272 -22.19 -20.54 -0.79
CA LEU A 272 -23.29 -21.49 -0.62
C LEU A 272 -23.48 -22.38 -1.86
N ILE A 273 -23.42 -21.82 -3.06
CA ILE A 273 -23.57 -22.60 -4.30
C ILE A 273 -22.39 -23.57 -4.47
N ALA A 274 -21.16 -23.12 -4.24
CA ALA A 274 -19.98 -23.97 -4.35
C ALA A 274 -19.98 -25.08 -3.29
N LEU A 275 -20.28 -24.76 -2.02
CA LEU A 275 -20.35 -25.72 -0.92
C LEU A 275 -21.48 -26.74 -1.09
N TRP A 276 -22.61 -26.33 -1.67
CA TRP A 276 -23.69 -27.24 -1.98
C TRP A 276 -23.27 -28.31 -3.00
N GLN A 277 -22.36 -27.97 -3.91
CA GLN A 277 -21.83 -28.89 -4.92
C GLN A 277 -20.70 -29.76 -4.39
N THR A 278 -19.70 -29.15 -3.75
CA THR A 278 -18.48 -29.88 -3.36
C THR A 278 -18.63 -30.60 -2.04
N ARG A 279 -19.49 -30.10 -1.13
CA ARG A 279 -19.64 -30.56 0.26
C ARG A 279 -18.30 -30.79 0.98
N SER A 280 -17.32 -29.96 0.66
CA SER A 280 -15.94 -30.10 1.10
C SER A 280 -15.66 -29.19 2.29
N LEU A 281 -15.19 -29.77 3.40
CA LEU A 281 -14.73 -28.99 4.56
C LEU A 281 -13.58 -28.04 4.19
N ARG A 282 -12.69 -28.46 3.28
CA ARG A 282 -11.59 -27.61 2.80
C ARG A 282 -12.12 -26.37 2.09
N ASP A 283 -13.23 -26.48 1.37
CA ASP A 283 -13.86 -25.36 0.67
C ASP A 283 -14.51 -24.41 1.66
N LEU A 284 -15.12 -24.94 2.71
CA LEU A 284 -15.70 -24.14 3.80
C LEU A 284 -14.60 -23.34 4.51
N LEU A 285 -13.47 -23.99 4.83
CA LEU A 285 -12.31 -23.33 5.42
C LEU A 285 -11.72 -22.27 4.50
N TYR A 286 -11.66 -22.52 3.18
CA TYR A 286 -11.25 -21.52 2.19
C TYR A 286 -12.16 -20.29 2.19
N CYS A 287 -13.49 -20.50 2.15
CA CYS A 287 -14.47 -19.40 2.18
C CYS A 287 -14.35 -18.60 3.49
N GLY A 288 -14.23 -19.31 4.62
CA GLY A 288 -14.00 -18.72 5.93
C GLY A 288 -12.70 -17.90 5.97
N PHE A 289 -11.61 -18.42 5.39
CA PHE A 289 -10.35 -17.69 5.29
C PHE A 289 -10.51 -16.39 4.49
N CYS A 290 -11.13 -16.44 3.30
CA CYS A 290 -11.37 -15.24 2.48
C CYS A 290 -12.12 -14.15 3.25
N ALA A 291 -13.17 -14.51 3.98
CA ALA A 291 -13.97 -13.55 4.75
C ALA A 291 -13.24 -13.06 6.01
N VAL A 292 -12.74 -13.96 6.84
CA VAL A 292 -12.14 -13.63 8.15
C VAL A 292 -10.81 -12.90 7.98
N ALA A 293 -9.90 -13.39 7.12
CA ALA A 293 -8.64 -12.71 6.87
C ALA A 293 -8.88 -11.35 6.19
N GLY A 294 -9.86 -11.28 5.28
CA GLY A 294 -10.26 -10.03 4.66
C GLY A 294 -10.74 -8.98 5.66
N LEU A 295 -11.64 -9.37 6.58
CA LEU A 295 -12.13 -8.50 7.65
C LEU A 295 -11.04 -8.09 8.64
N ALA A 296 -10.12 -9.01 8.99
CA ALA A 296 -9.01 -8.70 9.88
C ALA A 296 -8.03 -7.68 9.24
N ILE A 297 -7.71 -7.85 7.97
CA ILE A 297 -6.82 -6.95 7.24
C ILE A 297 -7.46 -5.57 7.05
N ILE A 298 -8.73 -5.51 6.64
CA ILE A 298 -9.39 -4.21 6.40
C ILE A 298 -9.52 -3.41 7.71
N ASN A 299 -9.70 -4.08 8.84
CA ASN A 299 -9.70 -3.44 10.16
C ASN A 299 -8.35 -2.81 10.54
N GLN A 300 -7.26 -3.26 9.94
CA GLN A 300 -5.90 -2.71 10.08
C GLN A 300 -5.57 -1.67 9.00
N ASN A 301 -6.41 -1.51 7.98
CA ASN A 301 -6.24 -0.51 6.93
C ASN A 301 -6.98 0.78 7.30
N ALA A 302 -6.58 1.90 6.69
CA ALA A 302 -7.28 3.18 6.85
C ALA A 302 -8.40 3.39 5.81
N HIS A 303 -8.82 2.32 5.13
CA HIS A 303 -10.04 2.26 4.35
C HIS A 303 -10.96 1.17 4.89
N SER A 304 -12.25 1.31 4.66
CA SER A 304 -13.28 0.46 5.24
C SER A 304 -14.13 -0.27 4.20
N TRP A 305 -13.85 -0.08 2.90
CA TRP A 305 -14.44 -0.85 1.81
C TRP A 305 -13.37 -1.45 0.88
N GLY A 306 -13.67 -2.59 0.25
CA GLY A 306 -12.84 -3.19 -0.79
C GLY A 306 -12.05 -4.40 -0.30
N ILE A 307 -12.74 -5.39 0.28
CA ILE A 307 -12.13 -6.65 0.72
C ILE A 307 -11.81 -7.54 -0.49
N ILE A 308 -10.58 -7.40 -1.03
CA ILE A 308 -10.18 -8.03 -2.30
C ILE A 308 -10.16 -9.57 -2.23
N THR A 309 -9.96 -10.15 -1.05
CA THR A 309 -10.06 -11.60 -0.84
C THR A 309 -11.44 -12.17 -1.23
N LEU A 310 -12.52 -11.40 -1.12
CA LEU A 310 -13.87 -11.84 -1.49
C LEU A 310 -14.00 -11.98 -3.01
N TYR A 311 -13.48 -11.02 -3.78
CA TYR A 311 -13.52 -11.05 -5.25
C TYR A 311 -12.65 -12.18 -5.82
N CYS A 312 -11.43 -12.34 -5.31
CA CYS A 312 -10.54 -13.43 -5.71
C CYS A 312 -11.11 -14.81 -5.29
N GLY A 313 -11.68 -14.89 -4.09
CA GLY A 313 -12.38 -16.08 -3.61
C GLY A 313 -13.57 -16.44 -4.49
N ALA A 314 -14.41 -15.48 -4.85
CA ALA A 314 -15.55 -15.69 -5.76
C ALA A 314 -15.08 -16.21 -7.13
N ALA A 315 -13.95 -15.70 -7.65
CA ALA A 315 -13.38 -16.18 -8.91
C ALA A 315 -12.92 -17.63 -8.83
N VAL A 316 -12.28 -18.01 -7.71
CA VAL A 316 -11.88 -19.39 -7.43
C VAL A 316 -13.10 -20.31 -7.34
N LEU A 317 -14.14 -19.91 -6.60
CA LEU A 317 -15.37 -20.69 -6.43
C LEU A 317 -16.13 -20.85 -7.76
N ALA A 318 -16.20 -19.78 -8.57
CA ALA A 318 -16.82 -19.82 -9.90
C ALA A 318 -16.09 -20.78 -10.85
N GLU A 319 -14.75 -20.73 -10.89
CA GLU A 319 -13.96 -21.66 -11.71
C GLU A 319 -14.06 -23.09 -11.20
N LYS A 320 -14.08 -23.31 -9.87
CA LYS A 320 -14.23 -24.64 -9.27
C LYS A 320 -15.57 -25.28 -9.62
N ALA A 321 -16.68 -24.54 -9.47
CA ALA A 321 -18.01 -24.98 -9.87
C ALA A 321 -18.07 -25.32 -11.37
N ARG A 322 -17.41 -24.52 -12.21
CA ARG A 322 -17.28 -24.77 -13.66
C ARG A 322 -16.56 -26.09 -13.96
N ARG A 323 -15.50 -26.41 -13.22
CA ARG A 323 -14.74 -27.67 -13.37
C ARG A 323 -15.53 -28.88 -12.89
N PHE A 324 -16.26 -28.76 -11.78
CA PHE A 324 -17.07 -29.86 -11.24
C PHE A 324 -18.12 -30.33 -12.25
N ARG A 325 -18.80 -29.40 -12.95
CA ARG A 325 -19.76 -29.72 -14.02
C ARG A 325 -19.17 -30.55 -15.16
N SER A 326 -17.91 -30.35 -15.54
CA SER A 326 -17.32 -31.11 -16.64
C SER A 326 -17.12 -32.59 -16.34
N VAL A 327 -17.21 -32.99 -15.05
CA VAL A 327 -16.91 -34.35 -14.59
C VAL A 327 -18.19 -35.16 -14.29
N ASP A 328 -19.28 -34.53 -13.81
CA ASP A 328 -20.49 -35.24 -13.36
C ASP A 328 -21.75 -34.81 -14.15
N GLN A 329 -22.30 -35.74 -14.96
CA GLN A 329 -23.47 -35.53 -15.85
C GLN A 329 -24.70 -36.34 -15.40
N SER A 330 -25.08 -36.30 -14.12
CA SER A 330 -26.28 -36.99 -13.61
C SER A 330 -27.55 -36.11 -13.55
N ALA A 331 -28.73 -36.69 -13.81
CA ALA A 331 -30.01 -35.98 -13.97
C ALA A 331 -30.56 -35.28 -12.70
N LYS A 332 -30.19 -35.71 -11.48
CA LYS A 332 -30.58 -35.04 -10.22
C LYS A 332 -29.85 -33.69 -10.00
N MET A 333 -28.85 -33.38 -10.83
CA MET A 333 -27.95 -32.22 -10.70
C MET A 333 -28.40 -30.99 -11.49
N GLU A 334 -29.50 -31.05 -12.25
CA GLU A 334 -29.81 -30.08 -13.31
C GLU A 334 -30.00 -28.63 -12.79
N ARG A 335 -30.69 -28.44 -11.66
CA ARG A 335 -30.90 -27.11 -11.06
C ARG A 335 -29.62 -26.53 -10.45
N SER A 336 -28.82 -27.36 -9.78
CA SER A 336 -27.50 -26.97 -9.27
C SER A 336 -26.53 -26.65 -10.40
N ALA A 337 -26.58 -27.42 -11.49
CA ALA A 337 -25.77 -27.20 -12.69
C ALA A 337 -26.13 -25.89 -13.42
N ARG A 338 -27.41 -25.50 -13.47
CA ARG A 338 -27.84 -24.20 -14.01
C ARG A 338 -27.36 -23.03 -13.14
N LEU A 339 -27.46 -23.13 -11.82
CA LEU A 339 -26.98 -22.11 -10.89
C LEU A 339 -25.44 -21.96 -10.95
N ALA A 340 -24.69 -23.07 -11.02
CA ALA A 340 -23.25 -23.03 -11.27
C ALA A 340 -22.88 -22.44 -12.63
N ALA A 341 -23.67 -22.69 -13.67
CA ALA A 341 -23.44 -22.12 -14.99
C ALA A 341 -23.61 -20.58 -15.00
N ALA A 342 -24.37 -20.02 -14.05
CA ALA A 342 -24.54 -18.59 -13.90
C ALA A 342 -23.38 -17.93 -13.10
N LEU A 343 -22.61 -18.68 -12.30
CA LEU A 343 -21.54 -18.11 -11.47
C LEU A 343 -20.46 -17.35 -12.25
N PRO A 344 -19.96 -17.81 -13.41
CA PRO A 344 -19.01 -17.03 -14.21
C PRO A 344 -19.57 -15.68 -14.65
N LEU A 345 -20.86 -15.63 -15.02
CA LEU A 345 -21.51 -14.39 -15.43
C LEU A 345 -21.75 -13.47 -14.23
N LEU A 346 -22.21 -14.03 -13.10
CA LEU A 346 -22.34 -13.31 -11.84
C LEU A 346 -20.99 -12.72 -11.40
N LEU A 347 -19.89 -13.44 -11.58
CA LEU A 347 -18.56 -12.94 -11.24
C LEU A 347 -18.18 -11.74 -12.12
N ILE A 348 -18.45 -11.82 -13.43
CA ILE A 348 -18.20 -10.68 -14.33
C ILE A 348 -19.01 -9.47 -13.89
N PHE A 349 -20.30 -9.65 -13.55
CA PHE A 349 -21.12 -8.57 -12.99
C PHE A 349 -20.63 -8.07 -11.64
N PHE A 350 -20.07 -8.94 -10.80
CA PHE A 350 -19.52 -8.56 -9.50
C PHE A 350 -18.22 -7.74 -9.63
N LEU A 351 -17.39 -8.06 -10.63
CA LEU A 351 -16.14 -7.35 -10.92
C LEU A 351 -16.35 -6.06 -11.74
N LEU A 352 -17.45 -5.94 -12.48
CA LEU A 352 -17.67 -4.82 -13.40
C LEU A 352 -17.75 -3.45 -12.69
N PRO A 353 -18.54 -3.25 -11.62
CA PRO A 353 -18.58 -1.97 -10.91
C PRO A 353 -17.20 -1.47 -10.45
N PRO A 354 -16.36 -2.27 -9.73
CA PRO A 354 -15.04 -1.79 -9.35
C PRO A 354 -14.09 -1.60 -10.54
N ILE A 355 -14.19 -2.41 -11.61
CA ILE A 355 -13.42 -2.19 -12.85
C ILE A 355 -13.74 -0.80 -13.43
N VAL A 356 -15.03 -0.46 -13.54
CA VAL A 356 -15.47 0.85 -14.07
C VAL A 356 -15.03 1.98 -13.13
N HIS A 357 -15.22 1.81 -11.82
CA HIS A 357 -14.85 2.81 -10.80
C HIS A 357 -13.36 3.11 -10.80
N HIS A 358 -12.52 2.08 -10.73
CA HIS A 358 -11.06 2.24 -10.72
C HIS A 358 -10.53 2.72 -12.08
N GLY A 359 -11.12 2.26 -13.19
CA GLY A 359 -10.82 2.76 -14.53
C GLY A 359 -11.13 4.25 -14.69
N ALA A 360 -12.27 4.70 -14.17
CA ALA A 360 -12.63 6.11 -14.18
C ALA A 360 -11.68 6.97 -13.33
N ALA A 361 -11.25 6.47 -12.17
CA ALA A 361 -10.35 7.20 -11.28
C ALA A 361 -8.93 7.36 -11.85
N ILE A 362 -8.35 6.30 -12.43
CA ILE A 362 -7.05 6.44 -13.11
C ILE A 362 -7.16 7.33 -14.34
N ALA A 363 -8.25 7.23 -15.12
CA ALA A 363 -8.47 8.12 -16.27
C ALA A 363 -8.60 9.58 -15.85
N LEU A 364 -9.33 9.87 -14.78
CA LEU A 364 -9.46 11.21 -14.23
C LEU A 364 -8.11 11.75 -13.77
N HIS A 365 -7.35 10.97 -13.00
CA HIS A 365 -6.00 11.37 -12.58
C HIS A 365 -5.11 11.68 -13.78
N THR A 366 -5.05 10.79 -14.78
CA THR A 366 -4.22 10.99 -15.97
C THR A 366 -4.63 12.23 -16.76
N ALA A 367 -5.93 12.49 -16.93
CA ALA A 367 -6.41 13.69 -17.61
C ALA A 367 -6.01 14.98 -16.87
N LEU A 368 -6.26 15.05 -15.57
CA LEU A 368 -5.89 16.20 -14.74
C LEU A 368 -4.37 16.40 -14.68
N ALA A 369 -3.59 15.32 -14.65
CA ALA A 369 -2.13 15.37 -14.66
C ALA A 369 -1.59 15.86 -16.01
N ALA A 370 -2.19 15.45 -17.13
CA ALA A 370 -1.80 15.89 -18.46
C ALA A 370 -2.13 17.38 -18.70
N GLU A 371 -3.22 17.86 -18.11
CA GLU A 371 -3.65 19.27 -18.17
C GLU A 371 -2.96 20.17 -17.12
N ASN A 372 -2.09 19.61 -16.28
CA ASN A 372 -1.39 20.32 -15.20
C ASN A 372 -2.35 21.05 -14.24
N VAL A 373 -3.47 20.42 -13.90
CA VAL A 373 -4.49 20.99 -13.01
C VAL A 373 -4.02 20.98 -11.56
N GLY A 374 -4.50 21.96 -10.78
CA GLY A 374 -4.21 22.10 -9.35
C GLY A 374 -3.14 23.13 -9.06
N LYS A 375 -2.83 23.34 -7.78
CA LYS A 375 -1.77 24.24 -7.30
C LYS A 375 -0.57 23.44 -6.80
N PRO A 376 0.67 23.90 -6.99
CA PRO A 376 1.83 23.29 -6.36
C PRO A 376 1.81 23.52 -4.84
N LEU A 377 2.55 22.72 -4.09
CA LEU A 377 2.62 22.82 -2.61
C LEU A 377 3.45 24.00 -2.08
N GLY A 378 4.13 24.76 -2.95
CA GLY A 378 5.00 25.89 -2.59
C GLY A 378 6.50 25.60 -2.76
N PRO A 379 7.10 24.62 -2.06
CA PRO A 379 8.52 24.31 -2.19
C PRO A 379 8.93 23.97 -3.65
N PRO A 380 10.11 24.40 -4.13
CA PRO A 380 10.47 24.28 -5.54
C PRO A 380 10.45 22.85 -6.09
N GLN A 381 10.83 21.85 -5.30
CA GLN A 381 10.85 20.47 -5.78
C GLN A 381 9.46 19.80 -5.82
N PHE A 382 8.42 20.51 -5.38
CA PHE A 382 7.02 20.04 -5.38
C PHE A 382 6.15 20.74 -6.44
N GLU A 383 6.76 21.30 -7.49
CA GLU A 383 6.03 21.95 -8.59
C GLU A 383 5.01 21.01 -9.26
N ASP A 384 5.38 19.74 -9.42
CA ASP A 384 4.58 18.69 -10.07
C ASP A 384 3.79 17.80 -9.08
N VAL A 385 3.81 18.15 -7.79
CA VAL A 385 2.88 17.62 -6.78
C VAL A 385 1.73 18.60 -6.66
N ARG A 386 0.59 18.28 -7.28
CA ARG A 386 -0.51 19.22 -7.47
C ARG A 386 -1.68 18.89 -6.56
N GLU A 387 -2.11 19.87 -5.79
CA GLU A 387 -3.32 19.80 -4.99
C GLU A 387 -4.52 20.42 -5.71
N ILE A 388 -5.66 19.74 -5.61
CA ILE A 388 -6.95 20.20 -6.09
C ILE A 388 -7.93 20.10 -4.94
N ASP A 389 -8.69 21.18 -4.68
CA ASP A 389 -9.74 21.17 -3.67
C ASP A 389 -10.70 19.97 -3.88
N PRO A 390 -10.99 19.19 -2.83
CA PRO A 390 -11.93 18.09 -2.94
C PRO A 390 -13.34 18.60 -3.26
N PRO A 391 -14.21 17.76 -3.83
CA PRO A 391 -15.60 18.11 -4.08
C PRO A 391 -16.32 18.50 -2.77
N GLY A 392 -16.86 19.73 -2.71
CA GLY A 392 -17.43 20.29 -1.49
C GLY A 392 -16.53 21.32 -0.79
N GLY A 393 -15.34 21.57 -1.33
CA GLY A 393 -14.36 22.51 -0.80
C GLY A 393 -13.45 21.85 0.23
N GLU A 394 -12.24 22.39 0.33
CA GLU A 394 -11.28 21.92 1.32
C GLU A 394 -11.64 22.48 2.71
N PRO A 395 -11.61 21.65 3.78
CA PRO A 395 -11.81 22.15 5.14
C PRO A 395 -10.78 23.24 5.49
N ASP A 396 -11.19 24.28 6.20
CA ASP A 396 -10.34 25.42 6.58
C ASP A 396 -9.01 25.00 7.21
N PHE A 397 -9.01 23.92 7.98
CA PHE A 397 -7.80 23.36 8.58
C PHE A 397 -6.78 22.90 7.52
N ILE A 398 -7.22 22.17 6.49
CA ILE A 398 -6.29 21.64 5.47
C ILE A 398 -5.76 22.79 4.60
N ARG A 399 -6.57 23.80 4.28
CA ARG A 399 -6.10 25.02 3.60
C ARG A 399 -4.99 25.70 4.39
N ARG A 400 -5.20 25.94 5.68
CA ARG A 400 -4.17 26.53 6.56
C ARG A 400 -2.93 25.64 6.68
N TYR A 401 -3.10 24.32 6.65
CA TYR A 401 -1.99 23.38 6.63
C TYR A 401 -1.17 23.52 5.35
N LEU A 402 -1.81 23.55 4.18
CA LEU A 402 -1.15 23.75 2.88
C LEU A 402 -0.45 25.11 2.79
N ASP A 403 -1.13 26.18 3.18
CA ASP A 403 -0.55 27.54 3.23
C ASP A 403 0.66 27.60 4.20
N SER A 404 0.65 26.78 5.26
CA SER A 404 1.79 26.67 6.19
C SER A 404 3.01 26.02 5.53
N ILE A 405 2.83 25.10 4.57
CA ILE A 405 3.94 24.49 3.85
C ILE A 405 4.62 25.52 2.94
N GLU A 406 3.84 26.31 2.19
CA GLU A 406 4.40 27.35 1.33
C GLU A 406 5.17 28.40 2.15
N SER A 407 4.54 28.96 3.19
CA SER A 407 5.16 29.96 4.06
C SER A 407 6.36 29.42 4.84
N GLY A 408 6.31 28.16 5.30
CA GLY A 408 7.41 27.50 6.00
C GLY A 408 8.63 27.26 5.09
N GLY A 409 8.39 26.91 3.82
CA GLY A 409 9.46 26.74 2.83
C GLY A 409 10.18 28.05 2.55
N ALA A 410 9.42 29.13 2.32
CA ALA A 410 9.96 30.47 2.14
C ALA A 410 10.74 30.95 3.38
N LEU A 411 10.21 30.66 4.57
CA LEU A 411 10.86 31.01 5.84
C LEU A 411 12.22 30.33 6.00
N LEU A 412 12.33 29.03 5.69
CA LEU A 412 13.62 28.31 5.74
C LEU A 412 14.64 28.85 4.73
N GLN A 413 14.20 29.21 3.52
CA GLN A 413 15.08 29.78 2.50
C GLN A 413 15.60 31.17 2.88
N ALA A 414 14.82 31.93 3.66
CA ALA A 414 15.17 33.26 4.12
C ALA A 414 16.05 33.28 5.38
N LEU A 415 16.34 32.12 5.99
CA LEU A 415 17.18 32.06 7.18
C LEU A 415 18.62 32.51 6.85
N PRO A 416 19.29 33.20 7.78
CA PRO A 416 20.69 33.61 7.61
C PRO A 416 21.66 32.42 7.71
N ILE A 417 21.17 31.25 8.15
CA ILE A 417 21.91 30.01 8.30
C ILE A 417 21.44 28.99 7.25
N PRO A 418 22.34 28.19 6.67
CA PRO A 418 21.93 27.12 5.76
C PRO A 418 20.97 26.14 6.45
N PRO A 419 19.79 25.86 5.87
CA PRO A 419 18.87 24.91 6.46
C PRO A 419 19.41 23.49 6.25
N GLU A 420 19.83 22.85 7.33
CA GLU A 420 20.32 21.46 7.35
C GLU A 420 19.62 20.68 8.45
N ARG A 421 19.35 19.38 8.24
CA ARG A 421 18.82 18.48 9.27
C ARG A 421 17.64 19.10 10.03
N VAL A 422 16.71 19.60 9.22
CA VAL A 422 15.47 20.23 9.67
C VAL A 422 14.53 19.13 10.11
N PHE A 423 13.97 19.27 11.31
CA PHE A 423 12.92 18.42 11.85
C PHE A 423 11.65 19.24 12.01
N VAL A 424 10.51 18.68 11.62
CA VAL A 424 9.19 19.32 11.80
C VAL A 424 8.47 18.58 12.91
N LEU A 425 8.10 19.30 13.97
CA LEU A 425 7.36 18.76 15.11
C LEU A 425 5.86 18.66 14.77
N ASP A 426 5.56 17.84 13.78
CA ASP A 426 4.22 17.53 13.30
C ASP A 426 4.20 16.14 12.63
N PHE A 427 3.12 15.82 11.91
CA PHE A 427 2.92 14.54 11.26
C PHE A 427 4.05 14.11 10.31
N VAL A 428 4.58 15.01 9.49
CA VAL A 428 5.62 14.71 8.50
C VAL A 428 6.43 15.97 8.20
N ASN A 429 7.66 15.81 7.72
CA ASN A 429 8.49 16.91 7.24
C ASN A 429 8.37 17.10 5.71
N PRO A 430 7.71 18.16 5.22
CA PRO A 430 7.64 18.43 3.79
C PRO A 430 8.91 19.10 3.24
N PHE A 431 9.76 19.68 4.09
CA PHE A 431 10.81 20.61 3.66
C PHE A 431 12.09 19.93 3.22
N SER A 432 12.42 18.76 3.76
CA SER A 432 13.56 17.94 3.35
C SER A 432 13.53 17.69 1.85
N ALA A 433 12.51 17.01 1.35
CA ALA A 433 12.34 16.77 -0.08
C ALA A 433 12.00 18.06 -0.84
N GLY A 434 11.09 18.89 -0.34
CA GLY A 434 10.62 20.09 -1.05
C GLY A 434 11.72 21.13 -1.33
N LEU A 435 12.75 21.20 -0.48
CA LEU A 435 13.87 22.14 -0.59
C LEU A 435 15.21 21.45 -0.90
N GLY A 436 15.25 20.12 -1.02
CA GLY A 436 16.49 19.37 -1.23
C GLY A 436 17.44 19.38 -0.03
N ILE A 437 16.90 19.55 1.18
CA ILE A 437 17.67 19.58 2.42
C ILE A 437 17.97 18.15 2.87
N ARG A 438 19.18 17.91 3.36
CA ARG A 438 19.52 16.63 4.01
C ARG A 438 18.68 16.46 5.30
N PRO A 439 17.81 15.44 5.39
CA PRO A 439 17.02 15.16 6.59
C PRO A 439 17.91 14.64 7.73
N PRO A 440 17.47 14.76 9.00
CA PRO A 440 18.17 14.18 10.13
C PRO A 440 18.15 12.65 10.07
N THR A 441 19.11 12.03 10.74
CA THR A 441 19.22 10.57 10.92
C THR A 441 18.69 10.18 12.30
N GLY A 442 17.97 9.05 12.39
CA GLY A 442 17.43 8.49 13.62
C GLY A 442 16.03 8.99 14.00
N ASP A 443 15.40 9.83 13.18
CA ASP A 443 14.00 10.22 13.35
C ASP A 443 13.04 9.16 12.78
N THR A 444 11.76 9.49 12.63
CA THR A 444 10.75 8.59 12.04
C THR A 444 10.16 9.18 10.78
N ALA A 445 9.74 8.32 9.85
CA ALA A 445 9.11 8.73 8.60
C ALA A 445 7.82 9.54 8.80
N TRP A 446 7.08 9.33 9.90
CA TRP A 446 5.93 10.16 10.27
C TRP A 446 5.56 10.01 11.75
N PHE A 447 4.85 11.00 12.29
CA PHE A 447 4.27 10.97 13.63
C PHE A 447 2.75 10.99 13.56
N HIS A 448 2.12 9.85 13.73
CA HIS A 448 0.68 9.72 13.85
C HIS A 448 0.29 9.41 15.30
N TRP A 449 -0.22 10.42 15.99
CA TRP A 449 -0.68 10.28 17.38
C TRP A 449 -1.73 9.16 17.48
N ASN A 450 -1.60 8.32 18.51
CA ASN A 450 -2.42 7.11 18.72
C ASN A 450 -2.38 6.08 17.58
N ARG A 451 -1.39 6.16 16.68
CA ARG A 451 -1.14 5.11 15.67
C ARG A 451 0.26 4.51 15.76
N ASN A 452 1.29 5.35 15.82
CA ASN A 452 2.69 4.91 15.99
C ASN A 452 3.42 5.61 17.14
N ILE A 453 2.84 6.67 17.70
CA ILE A 453 3.36 7.39 18.87
C ILE A 453 2.22 7.81 19.79
N ASN A 454 2.47 7.79 21.11
CA ASN A 454 1.63 8.40 22.13
C ASN A 454 2.46 8.75 23.38
N GLU A 455 1.82 9.17 24.47
CA GLU A 455 2.49 9.55 25.71
C GLU A 455 3.20 8.39 26.44
N LYS A 456 2.92 7.13 26.06
CA LYS A 456 3.49 5.93 26.69
C LYS A 456 4.54 5.23 25.83
N ALA A 457 4.46 5.41 24.52
CA ALA A 457 5.33 4.78 23.54
C ALA A 457 5.79 5.84 22.53
N TYR A 458 7.02 6.31 22.73
CA TYR A 458 7.66 7.34 21.94
C TYR A 458 9.17 7.13 21.88
N ILE A 459 9.83 7.76 20.90
CA ILE A 459 11.30 7.74 20.78
C ILE A 459 11.86 8.71 21.83
N PRO A 460 12.81 8.29 22.69
CA PRO A 460 13.42 9.20 23.66
C PRO A 460 13.92 10.50 22.99
N PRO A 461 13.68 11.68 23.59
CA PRO A 461 14.06 12.96 22.97
C PRO A 461 15.55 13.03 22.61
N GLU A 462 16.41 12.46 23.44
CA GLU A 462 17.87 12.39 23.20
C GLU A 462 18.20 11.65 21.91
N ALA A 463 17.47 10.56 21.61
CA ALA A 463 17.65 9.80 20.38
C ALA A 463 17.01 10.50 19.19
N LEU A 464 15.79 11.01 19.35
CA LEU A 464 15.04 11.65 18.27
C LEU A 464 15.73 12.92 17.74
N PHE A 465 16.29 13.73 18.64
CA PHE A 465 16.91 15.00 18.29
C PHE A 465 18.44 14.91 18.13
N ALA A 466 19.03 13.71 18.21
CA ALA A 466 20.48 13.49 18.18
C ALA A 466 21.17 14.12 16.97
N ASP A 467 20.58 14.00 15.78
CA ASP A 467 21.10 14.57 14.53
C ASP A 467 20.34 15.84 14.09
N VAL A 468 19.41 16.35 14.89
CA VAL A 468 18.59 17.51 14.50
C VAL A 468 19.35 18.82 14.73
N LYS A 469 19.34 19.72 13.74
CA LYS A 469 19.94 21.06 13.85
C LYS A 469 18.90 22.17 13.98
N ILE A 470 17.79 22.04 13.26
CA ILE A 470 16.71 23.03 13.21
C ILE A 470 15.41 22.30 13.53
N VAL A 471 14.62 22.85 14.43
CA VAL A 471 13.27 22.36 14.73
C VAL A 471 12.26 23.41 14.28
N MET A 472 11.32 23.00 13.43
CA MET A 472 10.17 23.80 13.04
C MET A 472 8.93 23.30 13.76
N VAL A 473 8.23 24.22 14.43
CA VAL A 473 6.98 23.93 15.14
C VAL A 473 5.83 24.70 14.47
N PRO A 474 4.87 24.02 13.82
CA PRO A 474 3.75 24.70 13.18
C PRO A 474 2.71 25.15 14.21
N LYS A 475 2.07 26.30 13.97
CA LYS A 475 0.90 26.77 14.72
C LYS A 475 -0.38 26.05 14.33
N THR A 476 -0.46 25.62 13.07
CA THR A 476 -1.52 24.74 12.55
C THR A 476 -0.86 23.46 12.08
N GLY A 477 -0.92 22.40 12.88
CA GLY A 477 -0.37 21.09 12.54
C GLY A 477 -1.38 19.97 12.80
N ILE A 478 -1.15 18.81 12.21
CA ILE A 478 -2.01 17.63 12.36
C ILE A 478 -1.87 17.02 13.76
N ASN A 479 -0.63 16.83 14.21
CA ASN A 479 -0.28 16.27 15.53
C ASN A 479 0.66 17.18 16.33
N SER A 480 0.81 18.44 15.93
CA SER A 480 1.80 19.34 16.54
C SER A 480 1.54 19.61 18.02
N LEU A 481 0.28 19.64 18.48
CA LEU A 481 -0.06 19.89 19.88
C LEU A 481 0.44 18.79 20.83
N PRO A 482 0.04 17.51 20.69
CA PRO A 482 0.53 16.46 21.59
C PRO A 482 2.04 16.24 21.49
N LEU A 483 2.64 16.47 20.31
CA LEU A 483 4.10 16.41 20.15
C LEU A 483 4.82 17.55 20.88
N GLN A 484 4.22 18.75 20.96
CA GLN A 484 4.76 19.86 21.75
C GLN A 484 4.68 19.56 23.26
N GLU A 485 3.60 18.94 23.73
CA GLU A 485 3.50 18.51 25.13
C GLU A 485 4.59 17.49 25.48
N LEU A 486 4.84 16.55 24.56
CA LEU A 486 5.81 15.47 24.75
C LEU A 486 7.27 15.94 24.66
N TYR A 487 7.62 16.72 23.63
CA TYR A 487 9.00 17.08 23.31
C TYR A 487 9.37 18.55 23.62
N GLY A 488 8.40 19.40 23.90
CA GLY A 488 8.59 20.82 24.21
C GLY A 488 9.58 21.10 25.34
N PRO A 489 9.56 20.35 26.47
CA PRO A 489 10.55 20.51 27.54
C PRO A 489 11.99 20.25 27.09
N PHE A 490 12.20 19.29 26.19
CA PHE A 490 13.53 19.01 25.64
C PHE A 490 13.97 20.11 24.66
N ILE A 491 13.07 20.57 23.80
CA ILE A 491 13.35 21.63 22.82
C ILE A 491 13.74 22.93 23.54
N SER A 492 12.99 23.35 24.57
CA SER A 492 13.27 24.60 25.31
C SER A 492 14.62 24.58 26.06
N LYS A 493 15.07 23.38 26.46
CA LYS A 493 16.35 23.18 27.14
C LYS A 493 17.54 23.17 26.18
N ASN A 494 17.38 22.65 24.96
CA ASN A 494 18.50 22.34 24.06
C ASN A 494 18.57 23.19 22.79
N PHE A 495 17.52 23.94 22.46
CA PHE A 495 17.43 24.77 21.27
C PHE A 495 17.05 26.21 21.62
N ASP A 496 17.56 27.17 20.85
CA ASP A 496 17.23 28.58 20.95
C ASP A 496 16.24 28.98 19.87
N MET A 497 15.23 29.77 20.25
CA MET A 497 14.25 30.29 19.29
C MET A 497 14.93 31.34 18.41
N VAL A 498 14.99 31.09 17.11
CA VAL A 498 15.59 31.99 16.12
C VAL A 498 14.55 32.92 15.52
N GLN A 499 13.35 32.39 15.23
CA GLN A 499 12.30 33.16 14.56
C GLN A 499 10.91 32.65 14.93
N LYS A 500 9.94 33.55 14.96
CA LYS A 500 8.53 33.27 15.22
C LYS A 500 7.66 34.08 14.26
N THR A 501 6.80 33.40 13.51
CA THR A 501 5.79 33.99 12.62
C THR A 501 4.39 33.58 13.11
N PRO A 502 3.30 34.08 12.49
CA PRO A 502 1.94 33.60 12.77
C PRO A 502 1.75 32.10 12.49
N GLU A 503 2.52 31.50 11.60
CA GLU A 503 2.40 30.11 11.15
C GLU A 503 3.45 29.18 11.77
N TRP A 504 4.65 29.69 12.08
CA TRP A 504 5.79 28.86 12.48
C TRP A 504 6.56 29.40 13.68
N THR A 505 7.24 28.51 14.40
CA THR A 505 8.34 28.85 15.31
C THR A 505 9.54 27.99 14.97
N ILE A 506 10.69 28.63 14.76
CA ILE A 506 11.94 27.99 14.39
C ILE A 506 12.89 28.04 15.58
N TYR A 507 13.45 26.87 15.90
CA TYR A 507 14.49 26.73 16.90
C TYR A 507 15.77 26.19 16.25
N GLN A 508 16.93 26.62 16.74
CA GLN A 508 18.25 26.13 16.33
C GLN A 508 18.97 25.51 17.52
N ARG A 509 19.68 24.41 17.29
CA ARG A 509 20.40 23.69 18.35
C ARG A 509 21.50 24.57 18.97
N ARG A 510 21.60 24.57 20.31
CA ARG A 510 22.62 25.33 21.05
C ARG A 510 24.03 24.85 20.74
N GLN A 511 24.96 25.79 20.56
CA GLN A 511 26.36 25.53 20.23
C GLN A 511 27.09 24.72 21.33
N ALA A 512 26.80 24.99 22.61
CA ALA A 512 27.36 24.24 23.75
C ALA A 512 26.94 22.75 23.79
N ALA A 513 25.79 22.40 23.19
CA ALA A 513 25.34 21.01 23.12
C ALA A 513 26.12 20.21 22.07
N LEU A 514 26.58 20.85 20.99
CA LEU A 514 27.40 20.23 19.94
C LEU A 514 28.81 19.87 20.45
N GLU A 515 29.36 20.62 21.40
CA GLU A 515 30.69 20.38 21.97
C GLU A 515 30.69 19.28 23.06
N SER A 516 29.57 19.06 23.74
CA SER A 516 29.44 17.98 24.73
C SER A 516 29.30 16.59 24.14
N GLU A 517 28.87 16.49 22.87
CA GLU A 517 28.74 15.22 22.14
C GLU A 517 30.01 14.85 21.32
N ALA A 518 30.91 15.81 21.12
CA ALA A 518 32.20 15.59 20.46
C ALA A 518 33.33 15.15 21.42
N ARG A 519 33.04 15.04 22.73
CA ARG A 519 33.91 14.51 23.77
C ARG A 519 33.33 13.20 24.30
#